data_AF-A0A2E7MA03-F1
#
_entry.id   AF-A0A2E7MA03-F1
#
_cell.length_a   1.000
_cell.length_b   1.000
_cell.length_c   1.000
_cell.angle_alpha   90.00
_cell.angle_beta   90.00
_cell.angle_gamma   90.00
#
_symmetry.space_group_name_H-M   'P 1'
#
loop_
_entity.id
_entity.type
_entity.pdbx_description
1 polymer ?
#
loop_
_entity_poly.entity_id
_entity_poly.type
_entity_poly.pdbx_seq_one_letter_code
_entity_poly.pdbx_strand_id
1 'polypeptide(L)'
;VLDPLFAILVALNILRIGVGIVGSSVAGLMDAALPPEERQHLETLLQDNMQGAIEAHDLRTRRASDRVFIEFHLVVPGGMSVRASHDICDRLEGAIQGEFGNALVTIHVEPEDEAHGDMDSVAGGGPITTNR
;
A
#
# COMPACT_ATOMS: atom_id res chain seq x y z
N VAL A 1 50.30 -20.23 -13.14
CA VAL A 1 49.39 -20.69 -12.05
C VAL A 1 48.57 -19.57 -11.39
N LEU A 2 48.67 -18.31 -11.83
CA LEU A 2 47.83 -17.21 -11.30
C LEU A 2 46.44 -17.15 -11.96
N ASP A 3 46.33 -17.55 -13.22
CA ASP A 3 45.08 -17.54 -14.00
C ASP A 3 43.88 -18.26 -13.33
N PRO A 4 44.05 -19.47 -12.77
CA PRO A 4 42.92 -20.18 -12.14
C PRO A 4 42.38 -19.46 -10.90
N LEU A 5 43.25 -18.77 -10.15
CA LEU A 5 42.85 -18.03 -8.94
C LEU A 5 42.01 -16.80 -9.31
N PHE A 6 42.44 -16.06 -10.34
CA PHE A 6 41.69 -14.93 -10.87
C PHE A 6 40.36 -15.38 -11.48
N ALA A 7 40.32 -16.50 -12.18
CA ALA A 7 39.09 -17.06 -12.73
C ALA A 7 38.07 -17.40 -11.63
N ILE A 8 38.50 -18.01 -10.52
CA ILE A 8 37.62 -18.31 -9.37
C ILE A 8 37.09 -17.02 -8.74
N LEU A 9 37.95 -16.01 -8.56
CA LEU A 9 37.56 -14.74 -7.96
C LEU A 9 36.52 -14.00 -8.82
N VAL A 10 36.73 -13.97 -10.14
CA VAL A 10 35.76 -13.38 -11.09
C VAL A 10 34.46 -14.17 -11.10
N ALA A 11 34.52 -15.50 -11.11
CA ALA A 11 33.32 -16.36 -11.06
C ALA A 11 32.48 -16.11 -9.80
N LEU A 12 33.11 -15.96 -8.63
CA LEU A 12 32.42 -15.61 -7.39
C LEU A 12 31.79 -14.21 -7.44
N ASN A 13 32.47 -13.24 -8.04
CA ASN A 13 31.94 -11.90 -8.21
C ASN A 13 30.70 -11.88 -9.13
N ILE A 14 30.79 -12.55 -10.28
CA ILE A 14 29.68 -12.70 -11.22
C ILE A 14 28.50 -13.43 -10.56
N LEU A 15 28.77 -14.51 -9.81
CA LEU A 15 27.73 -15.25 -9.10
C LEU A 15 27.02 -14.36 -8.08
N ARG A 16 27.76 -13.55 -7.32
CA ARG A 16 27.19 -12.61 -6.34
C ARG A 16 26.28 -11.57 -7.01
N ILE A 17 26.74 -10.98 -8.12
CA ILE A 17 25.94 -10.01 -8.88
C ILE A 17 24.70 -10.68 -9.48
N GLY A 18 24.87 -11.85 -10.09
CA GLY A 18 23.80 -12.61 -10.70
C GLY A 18 22.70 -13.00 -9.71
N VAL A 19 23.07 -13.47 -8.51
CA VAL A 19 22.10 -13.79 -7.45
C VAL A 19 21.31 -12.54 -7.02
N GLY A 20 21.97 -11.37 -6.93
CA GLY A 20 21.27 -10.12 -6.62
C GLY A 20 20.25 -9.71 -7.68
N ILE A 21 20.61 -9.84 -8.96
CA ILE A 21 19.73 -9.50 -10.10
C ILE A 21 18.54 -10.47 -10.19
N VAL A 22 18.78 -11.77 -10.02
CA VAL A 22 17.71 -12.78 -10.01
C VAL A 22 16.77 -12.54 -8.82
N GLY A 23 17.33 -12.26 -7.64
CA GLY A 23 16.54 -11.95 -6.45
C GLY A 23 15.67 -10.71 -6.60
N SER A 24 16.19 -9.62 -7.16
CA SER A 24 15.41 -8.41 -7.41
C SER A 24 14.33 -8.61 -8.48
N SER A 25 14.63 -9.39 -9.52
CA SER A 25 13.67 -9.73 -10.58
C SER A 25 12.53 -10.60 -10.06
N VAL A 26 12.83 -11.59 -9.22
CA VAL A 26 11.82 -12.43 -8.57
C VAL A 26 11.00 -11.62 -7.57
N ALA A 27 11.62 -10.77 -6.76
CA ALA A 27 10.90 -9.91 -5.83
C ALA A 27 9.93 -8.95 -6.55
N GLY A 28 10.32 -8.41 -7.71
CA GLY A 28 9.44 -7.59 -8.55
C GLY A 28 8.25 -8.34 -9.16
N LEU A 29 8.33 -9.67 -9.28
CA LEU A 29 7.22 -10.53 -9.72
C LEU A 29 6.29 -10.96 -8.57
N MET A 30 6.75 -10.92 -7.33
CA MET A 30 5.98 -11.43 -6.18
C MET A 30 5.00 -10.41 -5.57
N ASP A 31 4.77 -9.25 -6.21
CA ASP A 31 3.84 -8.21 -5.72
C ASP A 31 4.02 -7.94 -4.22
N ALA A 32 5.23 -7.56 -3.81
CA ALA A 32 5.55 -7.38 -2.40
C ALA A 32 4.75 -6.21 -1.79
N ALA A 33 4.30 -6.38 -0.55
CA ALA A 33 3.67 -5.32 0.22
C ALA A 33 4.60 -4.10 0.40
N LEU A 34 4.03 -2.92 0.63
CA LEU A 34 4.82 -1.74 0.97
C LEU A 34 5.68 -1.99 2.23
N PRO A 35 6.88 -1.40 2.31
CA PRO A 35 7.67 -1.41 3.54
C PRO A 35 6.85 -0.86 4.72
N PRO A 36 7.07 -1.34 5.96
CA PRO A 36 6.29 -0.91 7.12
C PRO A 36 6.25 0.61 7.34
N GLU A 37 7.36 1.30 7.05
CA GLU A 37 7.46 2.77 7.18
C GLU A 37 6.56 3.49 6.17
N GLU A 38 6.59 3.08 4.90
CA GLU A 38 5.74 3.64 3.85
C GLU A 38 4.26 3.32 4.09
N ARG A 39 3.98 2.13 4.61
CA ARG A 39 2.63 1.72 4.99
C ARG A 39 2.08 2.59 6.12
N GLN A 40 2.86 2.83 7.17
CA GLN A 40 2.46 3.70 8.28
C GLN A 40 2.22 5.14 7.81
N HIS A 41 3.06 5.63 6.89
CA HIS A 41 2.87 6.93 6.26
C HIS A 41 1.56 7.01 5.48
N LEU A 42 1.26 5.99 4.67
CA LEU A 42 -0.01 5.88 3.95
C LEU A 42 -1.21 5.87 4.90
N GLU A 43 -1.14 5.11 5.99
CA GLU A 43 -2.22 5.06 7.00
C GLU A 43 -2.47 6.44 7.63
N THR A 44 -1.40 7.18 7.93
CA THR A 44 -1.50 8.55 8.47
C THR A 44 -2.12 9.51 7.44
N LEU A 45 -1.66 9.42 6.18
CA LEU A 45 -2.17 10.21 5.07
C LEU A 45 -3.68 9.98 4.84
N LEU A 46 -4.13 8.73 4.92
CA LEU A 46 -5.55 8.39 4.81
C LEU A 46 -6.37 9.02 5.95
N GLN A 47 -5.90 8.91 7.20
CA GLN A 47 -6.56 9.48 8.37
C GLN A 47 -6.71 11.00 8.26
N ASP A 48 -5.68 11.70 7.77
CA ASP A 48 -5.69 13.15 7.63
C ASP A 48 -6.64 13.64 6.52
N ASN A 49 -6.93 12.79 5.52
CA ASN A 49 -7.67 13.18 4.33
C ASN A 49 -9.07 12.56 4.23
N MET A 50 -9.44 11.60 5.08
CA MET A 50 -10.74 10.93 5.03
C MET A 50 -11.91 11.70 5.65
N GLN A 51 -11.76 13.01 5.89
CA GLN A 51 -12.81 13.81 6.55
C GLN A 51 -14.18 13.69 5.84
N GLY A 52 -15.19 13.28 6.60
CA GLY A 52 -16.54 12.98 6.09
C GLY A 52 -16.82 11.50 5.86
N ALA A 53 -15.79 10.65 5.79
CA ALA A 53 -15.93 9.20 5.88
C ALA A 53 -15.91 8.74 7.36
N ILE A 54 -16.47 7.56 7.60
CA ILE A 54 -16.57 6.94 8.92
C ILE A 54 -15.30 6.12 9.20
N GLU A 55 -14.90 5.31 8.24
CA GLU A 55 -13.80 4.33 8.39
C GLU A 55 -13.12 4.08 7.05
N ALA A 56 -11.84 3.71 7.07
CA ALA A 56 -11.17 3.07 5.95
C ALA A 56 -10.58 1.74 6.42
N HIS A 57 -10.87 0.63 5.74
CA HIS A 57 -10.47 -0.71 6.17
C HIS A 57 -10.04 -1.60 4.99
N ASP A 58 -9.53 -2.79 5.32
CA ASP A 58 -8.91 -3.75 4.40
C ASP A 58 -7.84 -3.11 3.50
N LEU A 59 -6.97 -2.29 4.09
CA LEU A 59 -5.89 -1.64 3.34
C LEU A 59 -4.91 -2.69 2.80
N ARG A 60 -4.88 -2.82 1.48
CA ARG A 60 -4.00 -3.70 0.72
C ARG A 60 -3.08 -2.86 -0.14
N THR A 61 -1.79 -3.20 -0.06
CA THR A 61 -0.77 -2.49 -0.82
C THR A 61 0.15 -3.50 -1.47
N ARG A 62 0.52 -3.25 -2.71
CA ARG A 62 1.55 -4.03 -3.40
C ARG A 62 2.36 -3.13 -4.31
N ARG A 63 3.65 -3.38 -4.40
CA ARG A 63 4.57 -2.69 -5.31
C ARG A 63 4.97 -3.64 -6.44
N ALA A 64 4.71 -3.20 -7.66
CA ALA A 64 5.12 -3.91 -8.87
C ALA A 64 5.88 -2.96 -9.77
N SER A 65 7.14 -3.27 -10.06
CA SER A 65 8.03 -2.41 -10.84
C SER A 65 8.12 -0.99 -10.26
N ASP A 66 7.65 0.01 -10.99
CA ASP A 66 7.69 1.44 -10.69
C ASP A 66 6.34 1.98 -10.20
N ARG A 67 5.38 1.08 -9.93
CA ARG A 67 4.02 1.43 -9.51
C ARG A 67 3.69 0.85 -8.14
N VAL A 68 2.89 1.61 -7.41
CA VAL A 68 2.29 1.18 -6.16
C VAL A 68 0.79 0.99 -6.41
N PHE A 69 0.25 -0.15 -6.03
CA PHE A 69 -1.18 -0.40 -6.05
C PHE A 69 -1.69 -0.32 -4.62
N ILE A 70 -2.71 0.48 -4.41
CA ILE A 70 -3.33 0.74 -3.11
C ILE A 70 -4.83 0.48 -3.27
N GLU A 71 -5.36 -0.42 -2.47
CA GLU A 71 -6.78 -0.78 -2.47
C GLU A 71 -7.29 -0.78 -1.04
N PHE A 72 -8.45 -0.20 -0.81
CA PHE A 72 -9.12 -0.21 0.49
C PHE A 72 -10.61 0.08 0.34
N HIS A 73 -11.34 -0.23 1.39
CA HIS A 73 -12.75 0.11 1.52
C HIS A 73 -12.89 1.41 2.30
N LEU A 74 -13.78 2.29 1.86
CA LEU A 74 -14.09 3.57 2.48
C LEU A 74 -15.56 3.57 2.88
N VAL A 75 -15.80 3.52 4.19
CA VAL A 75 -17.14 3.52 4.75
C VAL A 75 -17.63 4.95 4.89
N VAL A 76 -18.80 5.25 4.36
CA VAL A 76 -19.44 6.58 4.41
C VAL A 76 -20.86 6.49 4.97
N PRO A 77 -21.41 7.59 5.50
CA PRO A 77 -22.81 7.62 5.97
C PRO A 77 -23.78 7.17 4.87
N GLY A 78 -24.75 6.30 5.21
CA GLY A 78 -25.66 5.71 4.21
C GLY A 78 -26.54 6.73 3.47
N GLY A 79 -26.77 7.90 4.07
CA GLY A 79 -27.47 9.02 3.44
C GLY A 79 -26.59 9.94 2.58
N MET A 80 -25.29 9.66 2.45
CA MET A 80 -24.36 10.48 1.69
C MET A 80 -24.68 10.40 0.19
N SER A 81 -24.70 11.55 -0.49
CA SER A 81 -24.83 11.57 -1.95
C SER A 81 -23.59 10.98 -2.62
N VAL A 82 -23.78 10.32 -3.77
CA VAL A 82 -22.66 9.82 -4.61
C VAL A 82 -21.64 10.90 -4.94
N ARG A 83 -22.08 12.17 -5.08
CA ARG A 83 -21.16 13.29 -5.33
C ARG A 83 -20.24 13.54 -4.13
N ALA A 84 -20.80 13.54 -2.93
CA ALA A 84 -20.03 13.79 -1.72
C ALA A 84 -19.04 12.65 -1.43
N SER A 85 -19.41 11.39 -1.68
CA SER A 85 -18.46 10.28 -1.57
C SER A 85 -17.36 10.35 -2.63
N HIS A 86 -17.70 10.74 -3.86
CA HIS A 86 -16.71 10.99 -4.91
C HIS A 86 -15.73 12.11 -4.54
N ASP A 87 -16.19 13.20 -3.93
CA ASP A 87 -15.31 14.30 -3.49
C ASP A 87 -14.32 13.86 -2.39
N ILE A 88 -14.70 12.88 -1.56
CA ILE A 88 -13.78 12.25 -0.60
C ILE A 88 -12.76 11.38 -1.33
N CYS A 89 -13.20 10.57 -2.30
CA CYS A 89 -12.32 9.73 -3.11
C CYS A 89 -11.29 10.58 -3.88
N ASP A 90 -11.71 11.64 -4.56
CA ASP A 90 -10.83 12.55 -5.30
C ASP A 90 -9.73 13.15 -4.40
N ARG A 91 -10.10 13.52 -3.17
CA ARG A 91 -9.16 14.08 -2.20
C ARG A 91 -8.16 13.04 -1.72
N LEU A 92 -8.62 11.82 -1.42
CA LEU A 92 -7.76 10.70 -1.03
C LEU A 92 -6.80 10.32 -2.16
N GLU A 93 -7.31 10.19 -3.38
CA GLU A 93 -6.50 9.92 -4.57
C GLU A 93 -5.45 11.01 -4.81
N GLY A 94 -5.84 12.28 -4.69
CA GLY A 94 -4.92 13.42 -4.83
C GLY A 94 -3.82 13.43 -3.75
N ALA A 95 -4.17 13.15 -2.50
CA ALA A 95 -3.21 13.04 -1.41
C ALA A 95 -2.22 11.89 -1.66
N ILE A 96 -2.74 10.70 -2.02
CA ILE A 96 -1.92 9.51 -2.30
C ILE A 96 -1.01 9.74 -3.51
N GLN A 97 -1.50 10.34 -4.59
CA GLN A 97 -0.68 10.67 -5.76
C GLN A 97 0.40 11.70 -5.43
N GLY A 98 0.13 12.65 -4.53
CA GLY A 98 1.12 13.63 -4.07
C GLY A 98 2.32 12.99 -3.38
N GLU A 99 2.11 11.93 -2.61
CA GLU A 99 3.14 11.26 -1.80
C GLU A 99 3.77 10.05 -2.52
N PHE A 100 2.97 9.25 -3.23
CA PHE A 100 3.39 7.97 -3.85
C PHE A 100 3.54 8.04 -5.38
N GLY A 101 3.37 9.21 -5.99
CA GLY A 101 3.59 9.44 -7.42
C GLY A 101 2.70 8.58 -8.31
N ASN A 102 3.28 7.60 -9.00
CA ASN A 102 2.58 6.69 -9.93
C ASN A 102 1.75 5.61 -9.21
N ALA A 103 1.04 5.98 -8.15
CA ALA A 103 0.15 5.09 -7.43
C ALA A 103 -1.17 4.88 -8.20
N LEU A 104 -1.58 3.62 -8.29
CA LEU A 104 -2.92 3.21 -8.73
C LEU A 104 -3.75 2.94 -7.49
N VAL A 105 -4.76 3.78 -7.28
CA VAL A 105 -5.66 3.70 -6.13
C VAL A 105 -7.00 3.11 -6.56
N THR A 106 -7.55 2.21 -5.76
CA THR A 106 -8.90 1.68 -5.94
C THR A 106 -9.63 1.78 -4.61
N ILE A 107 -10.70 2.58 -4.59
CA ILE A 107 -11.48 2.85 -3.39
C ILE A 107 -12.86 2.23 -3.56
N HIS A 108 -13.20 1.27 -2.71
CA HIS A 108 -14.54 0.70 -2.65
C HIS A 108 -15.37 1.47 -1.63
N VAL A 109 -16.37 2.22 -2.08
CA VAL A 109 -17.24 2.98 -1.19
C VAL A 109 -18.35 2.09 -0.64
N GLU A 110 -18.46 2.01 0.67
CA GLU A 110 -19.42 1.18 1.39
C GLU A 110 -20.30 2.01 2.34
N PRO A 111 -21.57 1.62 2.55
CA PRO A 111 -22.43 2.30 3.52
C PRO A 111 -22.04 1.95 4.96
N GLU A 112 -22.52 2.76 5.91
CA GLU A 112 -22.24 2.64 7.35
C GLU A 112 -22.51 1.26 7.98
N ASP A 113 -23.39 0.46 7.38
CA ASP A 113 -23.72 -0.90 7.84
C ASP A 113 -22.56 -1.90 7.67
N GLU A 114 -21.60 -1.59 6.79
CA GLU A 114 -20.40 -2.40 6.51
C GLU A 114 -19.18 -1.94 7.33
N ALA A 115 -19.35 -0.99 8.25
CA ALA A 115 -18.31 -0.61 9.21
C ALA A 115 -17.94 -1.81 10.07
N HIS A 116 -16.68 -2.25 10.01
CA HIS A 116 -16.18 -3.34 10.84
C HIS A 116 -15.77 -2.80 12.19
N GLY A 117 -16.75 -2.60 13.07
CA GLY A 117 -16.50 -2.36 14.48
C GLY A 117 -16.01 -3.64 15.16
N ASP A 118 -14.69 -3.80 15.29
CA ASP A 118 -14.11 -4.67 16.32
C ASP A 118 -14.64 -4.19 17.68
N MET A 119 -15.54 -4.98 18.29
CA MET A 119 -16.00 -4.81 19.67
C MET A 119 -14.89 -5.10 20.70
N ASP A 120 -13.68 -4.57 20.51
CA ASP A 120 -12.57 -4.71 21.47
C ASP A 120 -11.52 -3.59 21.33
N SER A 121 -11.91 -2.32 21.23
CA SER A 121 -11.05 -1.24 21.74
C SER A 121 -11.80 0.05 22.07
N VAL A 122 -11.51 0.54 23.27
CA VAL A 122 -12.09 1.72 23.92
C VAL A 122 -11.68 3.02 23.20
N ALA A 123 -12.68 3.87 22.96
CA ALA A 123 -12.61 5.34 22.81
C ALA A 123 -11.60 5.94 21.81
N GLY A 124 -12.14 6.43 20.69
CA GLY A 124 -11.52 7.45 19.83
C GLY A 124 -11.04 6.91 18.49
N GLY A 125 -11.58 7.46 17.39
CA GLY A 125 -11.11 7.31 16.00
C GLY A 125 -10.61 5.92 15.62
N GLY A 126 -11.52 5.05 15.16
CA GLY A 126 -11.19 3.66 14.80
C GLY A 126 -10.06 3.56 13.78
N PRO A 127 -9.08 2.65 13.96
CA PRO A 127 -7.89 2.56 13.13
C PRO A 127 -8.17 1.84 11.81
N ILE A 128 -7.28 2.07 10.85
CA ILE A 128 -7.25 1.34 9.58
C ILE A 128 -6.97 -0.13 9.86
N THR A 129 -7.94 -1.00 9.64
CA THR A 129 -7.79 -2.45 9.79
C THR A 129 -7.30 -3.06 8.48
N THR A 130 -6.40 -4.04 8.56
CA THR A 130 -5.77 -4.70 7.40
C THR A 130 -5.91 -6.20 7.57
N ASN A 131 -6.39 -6.90 6.55
CA ASN A 131 -6.39 -8.35 6.57
C ASN A 131 -5.03 -8.88 6.09
N ARG A 132 -4.54 -9.90 6.79
CA ARG A 132 -3.17 -10.41 6.73
C ARG A 132 -2.98 -11.44 5.61
#